data_AF-A0A9N9MQ45-F1
#
_entry.id   AF-A0A9N9MQ45-F1
#
_cell.length_a   1.000
_cell.length_b   1.000
_cell.length_c   1.000
_cell.angle_alpha   90.00
_cell.angle_beta   90.00
_cell.angle_gamma   90.00
#
_symmetry.space_group_name_H-M   'P 1'
#
loop_
_entity.id
_entity.type
_entity.pdbx_description
1 polymer ?
#
loop_
_entity_poly.entity_id
_entity_poly.type
_entity_poly.pdbx_seq_one_letter_code
_entity_poly.pdbx_strand_id
1 'polypeptide(L)'
;MFEGLKILISAEISAAMKNSDVKISSDVEVIANKLLSLNLFEVDRSAALKEVKLLKQSICTINGKFAAIIYNVLREIFAKTNEKSRQEKFDHLMDACYEEILYNFELQNGGEFIKKPNFNIQVKLLLPLVKFELLLKYVDNNNNNSTEVKELINNIQHYFNYPRLNQEDIYVIIENKIGINKEFNLISYEIVPLDTKSGLMGEYFQLFINLENEKLIFFAKFLNFNTEMTESLLKMGPSKKEEFFYTVFLPKLKELGYGELLDFAPNCYFSRVDDVIVLDDMTQEGFIGLTPNSKLDYETLKVSVEKIAKFHACGFILEEHLKQSGQSLYEYYKEYLQEVVFEPESVFYKTSVPHNEKVFMYLATTKFPDVCAKYSGDILKEKYANGWRLFTEKIRKSETFKNGICHGDLHIGNLLFHSKSENTALIDFQNLRYCPPAHDLLLFLYCTTLKETLDTYQNELIAYYHSELTKHLRKFNLEIENIFPKEEFHQSIHYMKSQCIFHAFFYNLVQMIEPTKRKELLKNKENFSKYTADESSGAELGWEDEAYRRVIKGFMELIIELCDDGHI
;
A
#
# COMPACT_ATOMS: atom_id res chain seq x y z
N MET A 1 -25.81 18.52 21.40
CA MET A 1 -25.82 17.06 21.19
C MET A 1 -24.41 16.48 21.22
N PHE A 2 -23.51 16.89 20.31
CA PHE A 2 -22.11 16.42 20.25
C PHE A 2 -21.34 16.56 21.58
N GLU A 3 -21.39 17.73 22.22
CA GLU A 3 -20.72 17.94 23.52
C GLU A 3 -21.30 17.06 24.65
N GLY A 4 -22.62 16.84 24.62
CA GLY A 4 -23.28 15.93 25.56
C GLY A 4 -22.88 14.47 25.35
N LEU A 5 -22.65 14.06 24.10
CA LEU A 5 -22.11 12.74 23.78
C LEU A 5 -20.67 12.60 24.27
N LYS A 6 -19.82 13.63 24.11
CA LYS A 6 -18.45 13.60 24.65
C LYS A 6 -18.41 13.39 26.17
N ILE A 7 -19.24 14.13 26.91
CA ILE A 7 -19.31 13.99 28.38
C ILE A 7 -19.74 12.57 28.77
N LEU A 8 -20.74 12.02 28.07
CA LEU A 8 -21.19 10.66 28.30
C LEU A 8 -20.10 9.62 27.99
N ILE A 9 -19.40 9.79 26.86
CA ILE A 9 -18.30 8.91 26.45
C ILE A 9 -17.21 8.92 27.52
N SER A 10 -16.80 10.09 28.00
CA SER A 10 -15.83 10.23 29.08
C SER A 10 -16.29 9.52 30.37
N ALA A 11 -17.57 9.65 30.74
CA ALA A 11 -18.13 8.97 31.91
C ALA A 11 -18.12 7.44 31.77
N GLU A 12 -18.51 6.91 30.60
CA GLU A 12 -18.50 5.48 30.30
C GLU A 12 -17.09 4.90 30.27
N ILE A 13 -16.15 5.59 29.61
CA ILE A 13 -14.73 5.23 29.61
C ILE A 13 -14.20 5.20 31.05
N SER A 14 -14.43 6.26 31.82
CA SER A 14 -14.00 6.35 33.22
C SER A 14 -14.56 5.23 34.09
N ALA A 15 -15.83 4.86 33.90
CA ALA A 15 -16.48 3.79 34.64
C ALA A 15 -15.90 2.42 34.25
N ALA A 16 -15.75 2.16 32.95
CA ALA A 16 -15.24 0.90 32.45
C ALA A 16 -13.73 0.71 32.74
N MET A 17 -12.96 1.80 32.83
CA MET A 17 -11.55 1.71 33.22
C MET A 17 -11.34 1.19 34.64
N LYS A 18 -12.31 1.40 35.54
CA LYS A 18 -12.27 0.94 36.93
C LYS A 18 -12.56 -0.56 37.09
N ASN A 19 -13.05 -1.23 36.04
CA ASN A 19 -13.41 -2.65 36.09
C ASN A 19 -12.51 -3.47 35.14
N SER A 20 -11.69 -4.36 35.69
CA SER A 20 -10.68 -5.11 34.92
C SER A 20 -11.25 -6.30 34.12
N ASP A 21 -12.47 -6.75 34.43
CA ASP A 21 -13.05 -7.99 33.89
C ASP A 21 -14.14 -7.78 32.82
N VAL A 22 -14.25 -6.57 32.25
CA VAL A 22 -15.29 -6.27 31.25
C VAL A 22 -14.96 -6.95 29.92
N LYS A 23 -15.89 -7.78 29.45
CA LYS A 23 -15.84 -8.46 28.14
C LYS A 23 -17.12 -8.22 27.37
N ILE A 24 -17.05 -8.39 26.06
CA ILE A 24 -18.23 -8.42 25.20
C ILE A 24 -18.97 -9.74 25.50
N SER A 25 -20.19 -9.64 26.03
CA SER A 25 -21.03 -10.79 26.39
C SER A 25 -22.06 -11.18 25.33
N SER A 26 -22.13 -10.41 24.24
CA SER A 26 -23.12 -10.58 23.18
C SER A 26 -22.76 -11.71 22.23
N ASP A 27 -23.73 -12.57 21.90
CA ASP A 27 -23.57 -13.63 20.90
C ASP A 27 -24.03 -13.15 19.52
N VAL A 28 -23.08 -12.60 18.75
CA VAL A 28 -23.30 -12.06 17.40
C VAL A 28 -23.98 -13.06 16.47
N GLU A 29 -23.67 -14.35 16.61
CA GLU A 29 -24.21 -15.38 15.72
C GLU A 29 -25.68 -15.66 16.05
N VAL A 30 -26.05 -15.71 17.33
CA VAL A 30 -27.45 -15.86 17.75
C VAL A 30 -28.29 -14.66 17.29
N ILE A 31 -27.79 -13.44 17.48
CA ILE A 31 -28.49 -12.21 17.10
C ILE A 31 -28.67 -12.14 15.58
N ALA A 32 -27.59 -12.32 14.82
CA ALA A 32 -27.66 -12.26 13.36
C ALA A 32 -28.53 -13.38 12.78
N ASN A 33 -28.49 -14.59 13.34
CA ASN A 33 -29.40 -15.68 12.93
C ASN A 33 -30.87 -15.32 13.13
N LYS A 34 -31.22 -14.70 14.27
CA LYS A 34 -32.58 -14.24 14.53
C LYS A 34 -32.98 -13.18 13.49
N LEU A 35 -32.13 -12.18 13.24
CA LEU A 35 -32.41 -11.14 12.24
C LEU A 35 -32.58 -11.69 10.81
N LEU A 36 -31.69 -12.58 10.36
CA LEU A 36 -31.77 -13.21 9.03
C LEU A 36 -33.01 -14.10 8.88
N SER A 37 -33.62 -14.55 9.98
CA SER A 37 -34.89 -15.30 9.94
C SER A 37 -36.12 -14.42 9.72
N LEU A 38 -36.01 -13.11 9.91
CA LEU A 38 -37.11 -12.16 9.78
C LEU A 38 -37.36 -11.70 8.33
N ASN A 39 -36.56 -12.16 7.37
CA ASN A 39 -36.64 -11.78 5.94
C ASN A 39 -36.62 -10.26 5.70
N LEU A 40 -35.84 -9.53 6.51
CA LEU A 40 -35.67 -8.08 6.39
C LEU A 40 -34.63 -7.68 5.32
N PHE A 41 -33.88 -8.64 4.78
CA PHE A 41 -32.72 -8.42 3.93
C PHE A 41 -32.83 -9.21 2.64
N GLU A 42 -32.42 -8.59 1.54
CA GLU A 42 -32.29 -9.20 0.21
C GLU A 42 -30.86 -9.73 0.04
N VAL A 43 -30.54 -10.84 0.70
CA VAL A 43 -29.19 -11.43 0.70
C VAL A 43 -29.22 -12.95 0.55
N ASP A 44 -28.14 -13.52 0.01
CA ASP A 44 -27.91 -14.96 0.15
C ASP A 44 -27.65 -15.29 1.63
N ARG A 45 -28.60 -15.97 2.26
CA ARG A 45 -28.53 -16.33 3.68
C ARG A 45 -27.31 -17.20 4.00
N SER A 46 -26.88 -18.07 3.09
CA SER A 46 -25.68 -18.90 3.29
C SER A 46 -24.42 -18.04 3.34
N ALA A 47 -24.29 -17.09 2.40
CA ALA A 47 -23.19 -16.14 2.37
C ALA A 47 -23.19 -15.23 3.62
N ALA A 48 -24.33 -14.66 3.98
CA ALA A 48 -24.46 -13.81 5.16
C ALA A 48 -24.08 -14.55 6.46
N LEU A 49 -24.49 -15.81 6.62
CA LEU A 49 -24.11 -16.62 7.79
C LEU A 49 -22.61 -16.96 7.82
N LYS A 50 -21.97 -17.09 6.66
CA LYS A 50 -20.51 -17.27 6.59
C LYS A 50 -19.79 -16.02 7.09
N GLU A 51 -20.24 -14.84 6.66
CA GLU A 51 -19.67 -13.56 7.12
C GLU A 51 -19.87 -13.34 8.63
N VAL A 52 -21.05 -13.66 9.17
CA VAL A 52 -21.32 -13.60 10.62
C VAL A 52 -20.37 -14.50 11.42
N LYS A 53 -20.04 -15.69 10.91
CA LYS A 53 -19.08 -16.59 11.57
C LYS A 53 -17.67 -16.02 11.57
N LEU A 54 -17.25 -15.40 10.46
CA LEU A 54 -15.96 -14.71 10.38
C LEU A 54 -15.92 -13.53 11.36
N LEU A 55 -16.98 -12.72 11.39
CA LEU A 55 -17.13 -11.61 12.35
C LEU A 55 -17.01 -12.10 13.79
N LYS A 56 -17.70 -13.19 14.15
CA LYS A 56 -17.61 -13.81 15.48
C LYS A 56 -16.18 -14.18 15.84
N GLN A 57 -15.48 -14.86 14.93
CA GLN A 57 -14.08 -15.24 15.13
C GLN A 57 -13.20 -14.01 15.35
N SER A 58 -13.33 -12.98 14.52
CA SER A 58 -12.58 -11.72 14.67
C SER A 58 -12.88 -11.03 16.01
N ILE A 59 -14.16 -10.93 16.42
CA ILE A 59 -14.54 -10.35 17.72
C ILE A 59 -13.92 -11.15 18.88
N CYS A 60 -13.90 -12.49 18.79
CA CYS A 60 -13.24 -13.32 19.81
C CYS A 60 -11.74 -13.02 19.93
N THR A 61 -11.03 -12.72 18.83
CA THR A 61 -9.60 -12.40 18.86
C THR A 61 -9.27 -11.05 19.50
N ILE A 62 -10.17 -10.06 19.38
CA ILE A 62 -9.99 -8.73 19.97
C ILE A 62 -10.61 -8.59 21.36
N ASN A 63 -11.32 -9.61 21.86
CA ASN A 63 -12.11 -9.51 23.08
C ASN A 63 -11.21 -9.26 24.29
N GLY A 64 -11.40 -8.09 24.90
CA GLY A 64 -10.62 -7.61 26.03
C GLY A 64 -11.16 -6.26 26.50
N LYS A 65 -10.48 -5.66 27.49
CA LYS A 65 -10.91 -4.42 28.15
C LYS A 65 -11.23 -3.31 27.13
N PHE A 66 -10.32 -3.03 26.20
CA PHE A 66 -10.50 -1.98 25.19
C PHE A 66 -11.69 -2.25 24.27
N ALA A 67 -11.82 -3.49 23.75
CA ALA A 67 -12.93 -3.83 22.86
C ALA A 67 -14.28 -3.68 23.56
N ALA A 68 -14.38 -4.06 24.84
CA ALA A 68 -15.61 -3.89 25.61
C ALA A 68 -15.96 -2.40 25.85
N ILE A 69 -14.96 -1.55 26.05
CA ILE A 69 -15.15 -0.09 26.20
C ILE A 69 -15.66 0.52 24.89
N ILE A 70 -14.98 0.23 23.78
CA ILE A 70 -15.36 0.69 22.45
C ILE A 70 -16.78 0.21 22.13
N TYR A 71 -17.08 -1.04 22.43
CA TYR A 71 -18.41 -1.63 22.25
C TYR A 71 -19.50 -0.85 22.99
N ASN A 72 -19.30 -0.53 24.27
CA ASN A 72 -20.27 0.22 25.06
C ASN A 72 -20.45 1.66 24.55
N VAL A 73 -19.35 2.33 24.19
CA VAL A 73 -19.39 3.67 23.59
C VAL A 73 -20.19 3.66 22.29
N LEU A 74 -19.93 2.69 21.40
CA LEU A 74 -20.68 2.55 20.15
C LEU A 74 -22.18 2.33 20.42
N ARG A 75 -22.55 1.48 21.40
CA ARG A 75 -23.96 1.28 21.77
C ARG A 75 -24.64 2.57 22.22
N GLU A 76 -23.96 3.37 23.04
CA GLU A 76 -24.50 4.65 23.50
C GLU A 76 -24.64 5.67 22.37
N ILE A 77 -23.66 5.75 21.46
CA ILE A 77 -23.75 6.61 20.26
C ILE A 77 -24.95 6.19 19.41
N PHE A 78 -25.07 4.91 19.09
CA PHE A 78 -26.17 4.40 18.25
C PHE A 78 -27.54 4.52 18.92
N ALA A 79 -27.62 4.43 20.25
CA ALA A 79 -28.86 4.63 20.99
C ALA A 79 -29.33 6.10 21.03
N LYS A 80 -28.41 7.06 20.88
CA LYS A 80 -28.66 8.50 21.07
C LYS A 80 -28.57 9.34 19.79
N THR A 81 -28.24 8.71 18.65
CA THR A 81 -28.07 9.39 17.36
C THR A 81 -28.90 8.72 16.26
N ASN A 82 -29.27 9.49 15.25
CA ASN A 82 -29.83 8.97 14.00
C ASN A 82 -28.74 8.85 12.92
N GLU A 83 -29.09 8.30 11.76
CA GLU A 83 -28.13 8.09 10.67
C GLU A 83 -27.50 9.39 10.19
N LYS A 84 -28.32 10.43 9.97
CA LYS A 84 -27.84 11.76 9.57
C LYS A 84 -26.78 12.32 10.53
N SER A 85 -26.98 12.20 11.84
CA SER A 85 -26.01 12.68 12.82
C SER A 85 -24.70 11.90 12.78
N ARG A 86 -24.75 10.59 12.49
CA ARG A 86 -23.54 9.76 12.33
C ARG A 86 -22.81 10.10 11.03
N GLN A 87 -23.53 10.31 9.95
CA GLN A 87 -22.97 10.75 8.68
C GLN A 87 -22.11 12.00 8.82
N GLU A 88 -22.56 12.97 9.63
CA GLU A 88 -21.84 14.23 9.82
C GLU A 88 -20.71 14.17 10.86
N LYS A 89 -20.73 13.22 11.82
CA LYS A 89 -19.91 13.33 13.05
C LYS A 89 -19.29 12.04 13.55
N PHE A 90 -19.52 10.90 12.90
CA PHE A 90 -19.08 9.61 13.43
C PHE A 90 -17.56 9.55 13.61
N ASP A 91 -16.80 9.97 12.61
CA ASP A 91 -15.33 9.94 12.67
C ASP A 91 -14.78 10.86 13.77
N HIS A 92 -15.29 12.10 13.85
CA HIS A 92 -14.97 13.03 14.93
C HIS A 92 -15.34 12.50 16.34
N LEU A 93 -16.41 11.71 16.47
CA LEU A 93 -16.77 11.05 17.73
C LEU A 93 -15.78 9.92 18.06
N MET A 94 -15.32 9.17 17.07
CA MET A 94 -14.34 8.09 17.25
C MET A 94 -12.95 8.64 17.59
N ASP A 95 -12.55 9.76 17.00
CA ASP A 95 -11.35 10.48 17.39
C ASP A 95 -11.43 10.98 18.83
N ALA A 96 -12.52 11.66 19.20
CA ALA A 96 -12.71 12.10 20.58
C ALA A 96 -12.73 10.93 21.58
N CYS A 97 -13.33 9.79 21.21
CA CYS A 97 -13.30 8.58 22.01
C CYS A 97 -11.87 8.05 22.20
N TYR A 98 -11.07 8.02 21.13
CA TYR A 98 -9.68 7.57 21.19
C TYR A 98 -8.82 8.45 22.09
N GLU A 99 -8.90 9.78 21.93
CA GLU A 99 -8.16 10.74 22.76
C GLU A 99 -8.55 10.62 24.24
N GLU A 100 -9.84 10.45 24.52
CA GLU A 100 -10.33 10.28 25.90
C GLU A 100 -9.84 8.97 26.53
N ILE A 101 -9.76 7.88 25.75
CA ILE A 101 -9.15 6.62 26.18
C ILE A 101 -7.68 6.88 26.53
N LEU A 102 -6.91 7.50 25.65
CA LEU A 102 -5.48 7.80 25.89
C LEU A 102 -5.29 8.63 27.16
N TYR A 103 -6.03 9.73 27.31
CA TYR A 103 -5.94 10.61 28.47
C TYR A 103 -6.21 9.88 29.79
N ASN A 104 -7.26 9.06 29.86
CA ASN A 104 -7.58 8.29 31.07
C ASN A 104 -6.53 7.22 31.41
N PHE A 105 -5.77 6.73 30.43
CA PHE A 105 -4.67 5.79 30.65
C PHE A 105 -3.37 6.46 31.07
N GLU A 106 -3.01 7.60 30.48
CA GLU A 106 -1.84 8.39 30.89
C GLU A 106 -1.89 8.74 32.39
N LEU A 107 -3.10 8.99 32.92
CA LEU A 107 -3.35 9.26 34.34
C LEU A 107 -3.19 8.04 35.27
N GLN A 108 -3.17 6.80 34.76
CA GLN A 108 -3.23 5.57 35.57
C GLN A 108 -1.92 4.73 35.62
N ASN A 109 -0.77 5.32 35.27
CA ASN A 109 0.60 4.76 35.37
C ASN A 109 0.98 3.64 34.37
N GLY A 110 1.47 4.03 33.18
CA GLY A 110 2.56 3.33 32.47
C GLY A 110 2.27 1.98 31.81
N GLY A 111 1.01 1.63 31.56
CA GLY A 111 0.60 0.37 30.91
C GLY A 111 0.62 0.38 29.37
N GLU A 112 0.34 -0.79 28.77
CA GLU A 112 0.21 -1.01 27.33
C GLU A 112 -1.04 -0.27 26.79
N PHE A 113 -0.86 0.73 25.92
CA PHE A 113 -1.95 1.51 25.33
C PHE A 113 -2.41 0.94 23.98
N ILE A 114 -3.68 1.12 23.65
CA ILE A 114 -4.18 0.75 22.33
C ILE A 114 -3.68 1.74 21.27
N LYS A 115 -2.92 1.25 20.30
CA LYS A 115 -2.51 2.06 19.14
C LYS A 115 -3.73 2.39 18.28
N LYS A 116 -3.77 3.58 17.67
CA LYS A 116 -4.88 4.02 16.81
C LYS A 116 -5.29 3.00 15.73
N PRO A 117 -4.37 2.31 15.03
CA PRO A 117 -4.76 1.26 14.07
C PRO A 117 -5.55 0.12 14.71
N ASN A 118 -5.14 -0.34 15.91
CA ASN A 118 -5.84 -1.39 16.64
C ASN A 118 -7.22 -0.90 17.09
N PHE A 119 -7.34 0.35 17.52
CA PHE A 119 -8.63 0.97 17.85
C PHE A 119 -9.57 0.99 16.63
N ASN A 120 -9.08 1.45 15.47
CA ASN A 120 -9.87 1.53 14.24
C ASN A 120 -10.36 0.14 13.78
N ILE A 121 -9.52 -0.91 13.91
CA ILE A 121 -9.92 -2.30 13.62
C ILE A 121 -11.02 -2.76 14.59
N GLN A 122 -10.90 -2.46 15.89
CA GLN A 122 -11.94 -2.82 16.86
C GLN A 122 -13.26 -2.10 16.56
N VAL A 123 -13.24 -0.81 16.21
CA VAL A 123 -14.45 -0.07 15.77
C VAL A 123 -15.08 -0.75 14.56
N LYS A 124 -14.29 -1.08 13.52
CA LYS A 124 -14.75 -1.78 12.31
C LYS A 124 -15.50 -3.07 12.66
N LEU A 125 -14.93 -3.89 13.54
CA LEU A 125 -15.46 -5.20 13.90
C LEU A 125 -16.68 -5.13 14.82
N LEU A 126 -16.80 -4.09 15.65
CA LEU A 126 -17.88 -3.98 16.62
C LEU A 126 -19.12 -3.28 16.06
N LEU A 127 -18.97 -2.45 15.03
CA LEU A 127 -20.07 -1.72 14.39
C LEU A 127 -21.24 -2.63 13.93
N PRO A 128 -21.02 -3.73 13.19
CA PRO A 128 -22.12 -4.59 12.75
C PRO A 128 -22.87 -5.21 13.94
N LEU A 129 -22.16 -5.63 14.99
CA LEU A 129 -22.78 -6.20 16.20
C LEU A 129 -23.71 -5.19 16.89
N VAL A 130 -23.26 -3.95 17.06
CA VAL A 130 -24.09 -2.88 17.67
C VAL A 130 -25.35 -2.63 16.84
N LYS A 131 -25.22 -2.60 15.51
CA LYS A 131 -26.35 -2.42 14.59
C LYS A 131 -27.34 -3.59 14.68
N PHE A 132 -26.84 -4.83 14.76
CA PHE A 132 -27.67 -6.02 14.91
C PHE A 132 -28.47 -5.99 16.21
N GLU A 133 -27.83 -5.66 17.34
CA GLU A 133 -28.53 -5.53 18.63
C GLU A 133 -29.60 -4.45 18.59
N LEU A 134 -29.27 -3.29 18.01
CA LEU A 134 -30.20 -2.16 17.94
C LEU A 134 -31.42 -2.50 17.09
N LEU A 135 -31.22 -3.12 15.92
CA LEU A 135 -32.33 -3.55 15.07
C LEU A 135 -33.20 -4.59 15.78
N LEU A 136 -32.57 -5.57 16.43
CA LEU A 136 -33.31 -6.61 17.14
C LEU A 136 -34.19 -6.01 18.25
N LYS A 137 -33.67 -5.01 18.98
CA LYS A 137 -34.44 -4.27 19.98
C LYS A 137 -35.62 -3.51 19.37
N TYR A 138 -35.47 -2.91 18.19
CA TYR A 138 -36.60 -2.24 17.53
C TYR A 138 -37.68 -3.23 17.08
N VAL A 139 -37.26 -4.37 16.53
CA VAL A 139 -38.15 -5.47 16.13
C VAL A 139 -38.94 -6.00 17.32
N ASP A 140 -38.26 -6.32 18.41
CA ASP A 140 -38.90 -6.88 19.62
C ASP A 140 -39.88 -5.88 20.28
N ASN A 141 -39.72 -4.57 20.03
CA ASN A 141 -40.61 -3.51 20.51
C ASN A 141 -41.71 -3.09 19.50
N ASN A 142 -41.89 -3.82 18.39
CA ASN A 142 -42.85 -3.52 17.31
C ASN A 142 -42.70 -2.12 16.66
N ASN A 143 -41.49 -1.54 16.66
CA ASN A 143 -41.26 -0.19 16.14
C ASN A 143 -40.87 -0.19 14.63
N ASN A 144 -41.37 -1.15 13.85
CA ASN A 144 -40.78 -1.60 12.59
C ASN A 144 -40.89 -0.62 11.40
N ASN A 145 -41.71 0.44 11.52
CA ASN A 145 -42.04 1.32 10.40
C ASN A 145 -41.41 2.71 10.48
N SER A 146 -40.60 2.99 11.51
CA SER A 146 -39.92 4.29 11.61
C SER A 146 -38.84 4.45 10.55
N THR A 147 -38.54 5.69 10.17
CA THR A 147 -37.49 5.99 9.19
C THR A 147 -36.14 5.47 9.67
N GLU A 148 -35.86 5.59 10.96
CA GLU A 148 -34.61 5.13 11.59
C GLU A 148 -34.43 3.61 11.48
N VAL A 149 -35.51 2.83 11.58
CA VAL A 149 -35.44 1.37 11.42
C VAL A 149 -35.15 1.01 9.96
N LYS A 150 -35.74 1.72 9.00
CA LYS A 150 -35.47 1.49 7.56
C LYS A 150 -34.03 1.84 7.20
N GLU A 151 -33.51 2.96 7.69
CA GLU A 151 -32.10 3.35 7.53
C GLU A 151 -31.15 2.29 8.12
N LEU A 152 -31.46 1.79 9.32
CA LEU A 152 -30.66 0.75 9.98
C LEU A 152 -30.71 -0.59 9.23
N ILE A 153 -31.88 -0.98 8.71
CA ILE A 153 -32.02 -2.17 7.85
C ILE A 153 -31.16 -2.01 6.59
N ASN A 154 -31.19 -0.86 5.94
CA ASN A 154 -30.39 -0.61 4.74
C ASN A 154 -28.88 -0.64 5.03
N ASN A 155 -28.45 -0.07 6.15
CA ASN A 155 -27.05 -0.10 6.57
C ASN A 155 -26.56 -1.54 6.85
N ILE A 156 -27.39 -2.36 7.51
CA ILE A 156 -27.10 -3.79 7.74
C ILE A 156 -27.11 -4.59 6.41
N GLN A 157 -28.05 -4.29 5.52
CA GLN A 157 -28.10 -4.88 4.17
C GLN A 157 -26.79 -4.62 3.42
N HIS A 158 -26.29 -3.39 3.45
CA HIS A 158 -25.01 -3.05 2.83
C HIS A 158 -23.83 -3.78 3.47
N TYR A 159 -23.82 -3.96 4.79
CA TYR A 159 -22.79 -4.78 5.45
C TYR A 159 -22.80 -6.22 4.95
N PHE A 160 -23.97 -6.85 4.79
CA PHE A 160 -24.04 -8.21 4.26
C PHE A 160 -23.61 -8.31 2.79
N ASN A 161 -23.88 -7.28 1.99
CA ASN A 161 -23.44 -7.23 0.60
C ASN A 161 -21.94 -6.95 0.46
N TYR A 162 -21.40 -6.08 1.32
CA TYR A 162 -20.04 -5.55 1.23
C TYR A 162 -19.36 -5.49 2.61
N PRO A 163 -19.07 -6.64 3.27
CA PRO A 163 -18.65 -6.69 4.68
C PRO A 163 -17.27 -6.09 4.97
N ARG A 164 -16.52 -5.71 3.92
CA ARG A 164 -15.16 -5.17 4.04
C ARG A 164 -15.15 -3.69 4.45
N LEU A 165 -16.20 -2.94 4.14
CA LEU A 165 -16.37 -1.54 4.53
C LEU A 165 -17.69 -1.38 5.30
N ASN A 166 -17.63 -0.64 6.40
CA ASN A 166 -18.85 -0.17 7.05
C ASN A 166 -19.37 1.09 6.34
N GLN A 167 -20.67 1.36 6.45
CA GLN A 167 -21.26 2.59 5.91
C GLN A 167 -20.61 3.85 6.50
N GLU A 168 -20.12 3.79 7.73
CA GLU A 168 -19.37 4.89 8.36
C GLU A 168 -18.03 5.17 7.65
N ASP A 169 -17.39 4.16 7.04
CA ASP A 169 -16.19 4.36 6.22
C ASP A 169 -16.54 5.12 4.94
N ILE A 170 -17.74 4.87 4.37
CA ILE A 170 -18.25 5.57 3.20
C ILE A 170 -18.44 7.06 3.48
N TYR A 171 -18.88 7.42 4.68
CA TYR A 171 -19.01 8.83 5.10
C TYR A 171 -17.67 9.55 5.10
N VAL A 172 -16.63 8.93 5.65
CA VAL A 172 -15.27 9.50 5.65
C VAL A 172 -14.73 9.65 4.22
N ILE A 173 -14.96 8.65 3.35
CA ILE A 173 -14.54 8.73 1.94
C ILE A 173 -15.21 9.91 1.22
N ILE A 174 -16.52 10.07 1.40
CA ILE A 174 -17.27 11.18 0.79
C ILE A 174 -16.75 12.51 1.32
N GLU A 175 -16.67 12.66 2.64
CA GLU A 175 -16.22 13.88 3.30
C GLU A 175 -14.81 14.29 2.81
N ASN A 176 -13.88 13.34 2.70
CA ASN A 176 -12.53 13.61 2.20
C ASN A 176 -12.52 13.97 0.70
N LYS A 177 -13.48 13.51 -0.10
CA LYS A 177 -13.59 13.87 -1.53
C LYS A 177 -14.21 15.24 -1.74
N ILE A 178 -15.32 15.53 -1.05
CA ILE A 178 -16.11 16.74 -1.32
C ILE A 178 -15.75 17.91 -0.39
N GLY A 179 -15.22 17.62 0.80
CA GLY A 179 -14.76 18.55 1.83
C GLY A 179 -15.57 18.51 3.14
N ILE A 180 -14.88 18.65 4.28
CA ILE A 180 -15.35 18.51 5.69
C ILE A 180 -16.63 19.30 6.07
N ASN A 181 -17.02 20.31 5.29
CA ASN A 181 -18.18 21.16 5.61
C ASN A 181 -19.26 21.12 4.53
N LYS A 182 -19.19 20.20 3.57
CA LYS A 182 -20.22 20.06 2.54
C LYS A 182 -21.23 19.00 2.96
N GLU A 183 -22.49 19.39 2.99
CA GLU A 183 -23.58 18.46 3.19
C GLU A 183 -23.69 17.52 1.98
N PHE A 184 -23.95 16.25 2.25
CA PHE A 184 -24.24 15.23 1.25
C PHE A 184 -25.41 14.37 1.71
N ASN A 185 -25.99 13.63 0.77
CA ASN A 185 -27.04 12.65 1.06
C ASN A 185 -26.69 11.36 0.31
N LEU A 186 -26.34 10.32 1.08
CA LEU A 186 -25.97 9.02 0.53
C LEU A 186 -27.22 8.25 0.09
N ILE A 187 -27.31 7.90 -1.19
CA ILE A 187 -28.39 7.06 -1.71
C ILE A 187 -28.00 5.58 -1.63
N SER A 188 -26.82 5.24 -2.15
CA SER A 188 -26.33 3.86 -2.19
C SER A 188 -24.83 3.82 -2.48
N TYR A 189 -24.21 2.68 -2.23
CA TYR A 189 -22.87 2.37 -2.68
C TYR A 189 -22.75 0.91 -3.11
N GLU A 190 -21.80 0.65 -4.00
CA GLU A 190 -21.51 -0.68 -4.54
C GLU A 190 -19.99 -0.88 -4.67
N ILE A 191 -19.52 -2.07 -4.32
CA ILE A 191 -18.12 -2.48 -4.48
C ILE A 191 -18.06 -3.59 -5.53
N VAL A 192 -17.43 -3.29 -6.67
CA VAL A 192 -17.30 -4.22 -7.80
C VAL A 192 -15.85 -4.69 -7.93
N PRO A 193 -15.56 -6.00 -7.93
CA PRO A 193 -14.20 -6.49 -8.13
C PRO A 193 -13.71 -6.15 -9.55
N LEU A 194 -12.45 -5.73 -9.66
CA LEU A 194 -11.80 -5.58 -10.96
C LEU A 194 -11.37 -6.96 -11.48
N ASP A 195 -11.70 -7.26 -12.74
CA ASP A 195 -11.36 -8.53 -13.41
C ASP A 195 -9.84 -8.81 -13.49
N THR A 196 -9.04 -7.77 -13.26
CA THR A 196 -7.59 -7.83 -13.12
C THR A 196 -7.20 -8.22 -11.70
N LYS A 197 -7.36 -9.50 -11.33
CA LYS A 197 -6.62 -10.07 -10.21
C LYS A 197 -5.13 -10.15 -10.56
N SER A 198 -4.40 -9.04 -10.44
CA SER A 198 -2.95 -9.01 -10.64
C SER A 198 -2.26 -8.01 -9.73
N GLY A 199 -2.40 -8.22 -8.42
CA GLY A 199 -1.46 -7.75 -7.41
C GLY A 199 -1.02 -8.94 -6.56
N LEU A 200 0.26 -9.05 -6.24
CA LEU A 200 0.76 -10.12 -5.36
C LEU A 200 0.19 -9.98 -3.93
N MET A 201 -0.18 -8.76 -3.52
CA MET A 201 -0.46 -8.39 -2.13
C MET A 201 -1.88 -7.83 -1.85
N GLY A 202 -2.77 -7.76 -2.85
CA GLY A 202 -4.12 -7.20 -2.64
C GLY A 202 -5.14 -7.55 -3.72
N GLU A 203 -6.42 -7.39 -3.38
CA GLU A 203 -7.56 -7.41 -4.30
C GLU A 203 -8.01 -6.00 -4.64
N TYR A 204 -8.35 -5.79 -5.91
CA TYR A 204 -8.69 -4.48 -6.44
C TYR A 204 -10.17 -4.42 -6.80
N PHE A 205 -10.80 -3.30 -6.46
CA PHE A 205 -12.22 -3.05 -6.66
C PHE A 205 -12.45 -1.62 -7.13
N GLN A 206 -13.57 -1.41 -7.82
CA GLN A 206 -14.17 -0.09 -7.97
C GLN A 206 -15.24 0.09 -6.90
N LEU A 207 -15.18 1.24 -6.21
CA LEU A 207 -16.19 1.68 -5.27
C LEU A 207 -17.02 2.77 -5.93
N PHE A 208 -18.30 2.47 -6.18
CA PHE A 208 -19.28 3.42 -6.68
C PHE A 208 -20.08 3.97 -5.52
N ILE A 209 -20.13 5.28 -5.36
CA ILE A 209 -20.95 5.96 -4.36
C ILE A 209 -21.92 6.88 -5.09
N ASN A 210 -23.22 6.65 -4.88
CA ASN A 210 -24.29 7.46 -5.45
C ASN A 210 -24.80 8.42 -4.38
N LEU A 211 -24.57 9.72 -4.59
CA LEU A 211 -25.15 10.80 -3.82
C LEU A 211 -26.36 11.38 -4.57
N GLU A 212 -27.18 12.17 -3.89
CA GLU A 212 -28.36 12.81 -4.51
C GLU A 212 -28.01 13.70 -5.72
N ASN A 213 -26.84 14.35 -5.70
CA ASN A 213 -26.44 15.32 -6.73
C ASN A 213 -25.27 14.87 -7.61
N GLU A 214 -24.56 13.80 -7.24
CA GLU A 214 -23.36 13.37 -7.95
C GLU A 214 -23.07 11.88 -7.77
N LYS A 215 -22.32 11.31 -8.71
CA LYS A 215 -21.80 9.95 -8.63
C LYS A 215 -20.28 10.03 -8.46
N LEU A 216 -19.77 9.37 -7.43
CA LEU A 216 -18.35 9.29 -7.14
C LEU A 216 -17.85 7.88 -7.44
N ILE A 217 -16.64 7.79 -8.00
CA ILE A 217 -16.00 6.53 -8.39
C ILE A 217 -14.58 6.54 -7.83
N PHE A 218 -14.23 5.45 -7.12
CA PHE A 218 -12.94 5.30 -6.46
C PHE A 218 -12.33 3.95 -6.76
N PHE A 219 -11.01 3.88 -6.68
CA PHE A 219 -10.26 2.64 -6.64
C PHE A 219 -10.10 2.20 -5.19
N ALA A 220 -10.42 0.95 -4.88
CA ALA A 220 -10.23 0.37 -3.55
C ALA A 220 -9.32 -0.86 -3.63
N LYS A 221 -8.19 -0.82 -2.89
CA LYS A 221 -7.25 -1.93 -2.73
C LYS A 221 -7.42 -2.51 -1.33
N PHE A 222 -7.90 -3.75 -1.26
CA PHE A 222 -7.99 -4.51 -0.02
C PHE A 222 -6.81 -5.47 0.09
N LEU A 223 -6.18 -5.52 1.25
CA LEU A 223 -5.06 -6.42 1.48
C LEU A 223 -5.56 -7.85 1.70
N ASN A 224 -4.86 -8.82 1.10
CA ASN A 224 -5.26 -10.22 1.09
C ASN A 224 -4.31 -11.09 1.92
N PHE A 225 -4.85 -11.78 2.93
CA PHE A 225 -4.10 -12.65 3.85
C PHE A 225 -4.06 -14.13 3.42
N ASN A 226 -4.10 -14.40 2.11
CA ASN A 226 -4.43 -15.75 1.64
C ASN A 226 -3.23 -16.72 1.63
N THR A 227 -2.00 -16.26 1.88
CA THR A 227 -0.80 -17.11 1.92
C THR A 227 0.14 -16.75 3.07
N GLU A 228 0.93 -17.71 3.54
CA GLU A 228 1.98 -17.51 4.56
C GLU A 228 3.07 -16.52 4.10
N MET A 229 3.34 -16.47 2.79
CA MET A 229 4.28 -15.50 2.21
C MET A 229 3.71 -14.08 2.26
N THR A 230 2.46 -13.88 1.86
CA THR A 230 1.76 -12.59 1.98
C THR A 230 1.59 -12.19 3.45
N GLU A 231 1.29 -13.15 4.34
CA GLU A 231 1.17 -12.90 5.77
C GLU A 231 2.52 -12.50 6.40
N SER A 232 3.61 -13.19 6.04
CA SER A 232 4.97 -12.83 6.47
C SER A 232 5.40 -11.48 5.92
N LEU A 233 5.17 -11.21 4.63
CA LEU A 233 5.54 -9.95 3.99
C LEU A 233 4.73 -8.78 4.58
N LEU A 234 3.43 -8.95 4.84
CA LEU A 234 2.61 -7.93 5.50
C LEU A 234 3.07 -7.70 6.95
N LYS A 235 3.41 -8.75 7.70
CA LYS A 235 4.02 -8.61 9.05
C LYS A 235 5.33 -7.82 9.04
N MET A 236 6.03 -7.77 7.91
CA MET A 236 7.27 -7.00 7.75
C MET A 236 7.02 -5.49 7.52
N GLY A 237 5.76 -5.07 7.39
CA GLY A 237 5.36 -3.65 7.35
C GLY A 237 5.18 -2.92 6.01
N PRO A 238 5.27 -3.50 4.79
CA PRO A 238 5.06 -2.76 3.54
C PRO A 238 3.72 -2.01 3.45
N SER A 239 2.64 -2.59 3.98
CA SER A 239 1.32 -1.94 4.08
C SER A 239 1.36 -0.63 4.87
N LYS A 240 2.11 -0.60 5.99
CA LYS A 240 2.28 0.60 6.81
C LYS A 240 3.03 1.70 6.08
N LYS A 241 3.91 1.35 5.12
CA LYS A 241 4.67 2.31 4.32
C LYS A 241 3.77 3.02 3.31
N GLU A 242 2.94 2.27 2.60
CA GLU A 242 1.95 2.84 1.68
C GLU A 242 0.95 3.72 2.44
N GLU A 243 0.51 3.30 3.63
CA GLU A 243 -0.31 4.17 4.47
C GLU A 243 0.43 5.45 4.87
N PHE A 244 1.65 5.33 5.41
CA PHE A 244 2.47 6.50 5.77
C PHE A 244 2.59 7.49 4.61
N PHE A 245 2.79 7.00 3.39
CA PHE A 245 2.84 7.83 2.19
C PHE A 245 1.58 8.69 2.05
N TYR A 246 0.40 8.06 2.09
CA TYR A 246 -0.87 8.73 1.82
C TYR A 246 -1.45 9.51 3.00
N THR A 247 -1.23 9.06 4.25
CA THR A 247 -1.87 9.65 5.44
C THR A 247 -0.95 10.58 6.23
N VAL A 248 0.36 10.52 6.00
CA VAL A 248 1.33 11.37 6.71
C VAL A 248 2.16 12.21 5.73
N PHE A 249 2.87 11.57 4.79
CA PHE A 249 3.81 12.26 3.90
C PHE A 249 3.13 13.27 2.97
N LEU A 250 2.14 12.84 2.18
CA LEU A 250 1.42 13.75 1.26
C LEU A 250 0.65 14.85 2.02
N PRO A 251 -0.12 14.55 3.08
CA PRO A 251 -0.83 15.59 3.84
C PRO A 251 0.12 16.61 4.46
N LYS A 252 1.28 16.19 4.96
CA LYS A 252 2.26 17.12 5.53
C LYS A 252 2.79 18.09 4.47
N LEU A 253 3.06 17.62 3.26
CA LEU A 253 3.45 18.49 2.15
C LEU A 253 2.33 19.46 1.74
N LYS A 254 1.07 19.01 1.74
CA LYS A 254 -0.09 19.89 1.50
C LYS A 254 -0.19 20.98 2.57
N GLU A 255 -0.06 20.63 3.85
CA GLU A 255 -0.07 21.57 4.99
C GLU A 255 1.01 22.65 4.86
N LEU A 256 2.20 22.25 4.40
CA LEU A 256 3.33 23.16 4.18
C LEU A 256 3.22 24.00 2.89
N GLY A 257 2.13 23.87 2.12
CA GLY A 257 1.89 24.65 0.90
C GLY A 257 2.47 24.05 -0.38
N TYR A 258 2.94 22.80 -0.36
CA TYR A 258 3.56 22.11 -1.51
C TYR A 258 2.58 21.23 -2.29
N GLY A 259 1.27 21.46 -2.16
CA GLY A 259 0.22 20.63 -2.77
C GLY A 259 0.30 20.54 -4.30
N GLU A 260 0.81 21.56 -4.99
CA GLU A 260 0.99 21.54 -6.46
C GLU A 260 2.03 20.53 -6.94
N LEU A 261 2.87 20.03 -6.04
CA LEU A 261 3.86 19.02 -6.38
C LEU A 261 3.30 17.59 -6.40
N LEU A 262 2.10 17.36 -5.88
CA LEU A 262 1.66 16.00 -5.52
C LEU A 262 0.92 15.26 -6.64
N ASP A 263 0.86 15.83 -7.84
CA ASP A 263 0.22 15.23 -9.04
C ASP A 263 0.99 14.03 -9.65
N PHE A 264 1.99 13.49 -8.94
CA PHE A 264 2.67 12.26 -9.31
C PHE A 264 2.01 11.02 -8.71
N ALA A 265 1.02 11.17 -7.83
CA ALA A 265 0.30 10.07 -7.18
C ALA A 265 -1.21 10.38 -7.11
N PRO A 266 -2.07 9.35 -7.05
CA PRO A 266 -3.51 9.55 -6.81
C PRO A 266 -3.77 10.18 -5.44
N ASN A 267 -4.91 10.86 -5.24
CA ASN A 267 -5.31 11.23 -3.88
C ASN A 267 -5.84 10.00 -3.13
N CYS A 268 -5.63 10.00 -1.81
CA CYS A 268 -6.21 9.03 -0.90
C CYS A 268 -7.40 9.66 -0.16
N TYR A 269 -8.48 8.91 -0.06
CA TYR A 269 -9.72 9.31 0.60
C TYR A 269 -10.01 8.50 1.86
N PHE A 270 -9.39 7.32 1.99
CA PHE A 270 -9.52 6.50 3.18
C PHE A 270 -8.39 5.46 3.23
N SER A 271 -7.84 5.24 4.42
CA SER A 271 -6.88 4.17 4.67
C SER A 271 -7.15 3.55 6.03
N ARG A 272 -7.03 2.23 6.11
CA ARG A 272 -6.98 1.47 7.36
C ARG A 272 -5.83 0.48 7.26
N VAL A 273 -4.84 0.64 8.16
CA VAL A 273 -3.63 -0.20 8.23
C VAL A 273 -4.00 -1.67 8.12
N ASP A 274 -3.25 -2.39 7.28
CA ASP A 274 -3.38 -3.83 7.07
C ASP A 274 -4.78 -4.28 6.58
N ASP A 275 -5.59 -3.37 6.01
CA ASP A 275 -6.95 -3.70 5.56
C ASP A 275 -7.28 -3.11 4.18
N VAL A 276 -7.37 -1.79 4.06
CA VAL A 276 -7.89 -1.14 2.85
C VAL A 276 -7.27 0.23 2.61
N ILE A 277 -7.07 0.56 1.34
CA ILE A 277 -6.84 1.92 0.88
C ILE A 277 -7.80 2.28 -0.26
N VAL A 278 -8.37 3.49 -0.20
CA VAL A 278 -9.31 4.04 -1.19
C VAL A 278 -8.68 5.28 -1.81
N LEU A 279 -8.45 5.22 -3.12
CA LEU A 279 -7.73 6.21 -3.91
C LEU A 279 -8.62 6.76 -5.04
N ASP A 280 -8.16 7.83 -5.69
CA ASP A 280 -8.71 8.22 -7.00
C ASP A 280 -8.73 7.01 -7.96
N ASP A 281 -9.85 6.83 -8.65
CA ASP A 281 -9.90 5.94 -9.81
C ASP A 281 -9.29 6.69 -11.01
N MET A 282 -7.99 6.51 -11.22
CA MET A 282 -7.24 7.19 -12.27
C MET A 282 -7.76 6.88 -13.70
N THR A 283 -8.57 5.84 -13.89
CA THR A 283 -9.22 5.57 -15.19
C THR A 283 -10.22 6.66 -15.56
N GLN A 284 -10.78 7.37 -14.58
CA GLN A 284 -11.66 8.53 -14.80
C GLN A 284 -10.93 9.70 -15.46
N GLU A 285 -9.61 9.79 -15.26
CA GLU A 285 -8.74 10.81 -15.85
C GLU A 285 -8.01 10.30 -17.11
N GLY A 286 -8.41 9.14 -17.65
CA GLY A 286 -7.84 8.58 -18.87
C GLY A 286 -6.47 7.95 -18.70
N PHE A 287 -6.07 7.60 -17.46
CA PHE A 287 -4.90 6.80 -17.21
C PHE A 287 -5.16 5.31 -17.41
N ILE A 288 -4.15 4.61 -17.91
CA ILE A 288 -4.16 3.16 -18.13
C ILE A 288 -2.90 2.53 -17.53
N GLY A 289 -3.04 1.31 -17.01
CA GLY A 289 -1.90 0.46 -16.67
C GLY A 289 -1.38 -0.26 -17.92
N LEU A 290 -0.07 -0.35 -18.06
CA LEU A 290 0.57 -1.17 -19.09
C LEU A 290 0.87 -2.58 -18.56
N THR A 291 0.99 -3.55 -19.45
CA THR A 291 1.42 -4.90 -19.05
C THR A 291 2.90 -4.86 -18.63
N PRO A 292 3.33 -5.60 -17.59
CA PRO A 292 4.73 -5.62 -17.16
C PRO A 292 5.74 -6.01 -18.25
N ASN A 293 5.30 -6.72 -19.29
CA ASN A 293 6.11 -7.12 -20.45
C ASN A 293 6.43 -5.96 -21.40
N SER A 294 5.71 -4.83 -21.26
CA SER A 294 5.89 -3.66 -22.12
C SER A 294 7.30 -3.09 -22.01
N LYS A 295 7.67 -2.22 -22.96
CA LYS A 295 8.90 -1.43 -22.93
C LYS A 295 8.56 -0.02 -23.39
N LEU A 296 9.13 0.97 -22.72
CA LEU A 296 8.78 2.37 -22.92
C LEU A 296 9.66 3.00 -24.01
N ASP A 297 9.06 3.90 -24.79
CA ASP A 297 9.78 4.78 -25.69
C ASP A 297 10.38 5.97 -24.95
N TYR A 298 11.22 6.75 -25.64
CA TYR A 298 11.93 7.88 -25.05
C TYR A 298 10.98 8.94 -24.44
N GLU A 299 9.90 9.30 -25.13
CA GLU A 299 8.96 10.32 -24.63
C GLU A 299 8.25 9.85 -23.35
N THR A 300 7.82 8.59 -23.29
CA THR A 300 7.19 8.01 -22.10
C THR A 300 8.17 7.88 -20.93
N LEU A 301 9.44 7.55 -21.23
CA LEU A 301 10.52 7.54 -20.23
C LEU A 301 10.73 8.93 -19.64
N LYS A 302 10.80 9.95 -20.49
CA LYS A 302 11.02 11.33 -20.09
C LYS A 302 9.93 11.85 -19.15
N VAL A 303 8.66 11.63 -19.49
CA VAL A 303 7.51 12.00 -18.65
C VAL A 303 7.56 11.28 -17.29
N SER A 304 7.89 9.99 -17.29
CA SER A 304 8.01 9.21 -16.05
C SER A 304 9.17 9.68 -15.17
N VAL A 305 10.33 10.00 -15.78
CA VAL A 305 11.50 10.55 -15.09
C VAL A 305 11.19 11.89 -14.43
N GLU A 306 10.41 12.76 -15.07
CA GLU A 306 9.93 14.00 -14.46
C GLU A 306 9.14 13.71 -13.17
N LYS A 307 8.22 12.74 -13.19
CA LYS A 307 7.42 12.39 -12.01
C LYS A 307 8.24 11.79 -10.88
N ILE A 308 9.25 10.98 -11.20
CA ILE A 308 10.21 10.46 -10.21
C ILE A 308 11.00 11.62 -9.59
N ALA A 309 11.49 12.56 -10.40
CA ALA A 309 12.19 13.75 -9.91
C ALA A 309 11.28 14.61 -9.01
N LYS A 310 10.01 14.76 -9.38
CA LYS A 310 9.00 15.50 -8.61
C LYS A 310 8.73 14.85 -7.24
N PHE A 311 8.60 13.53 -7.20
CA PHE A 311 8.47 12.77 -5.96
C PHE A 311 9.71 12.92 -5.06
N HIS A 312 10.92 12.81 -5.61
CA HIS A 312 12.15 13.00 -4.83
C HIS A 312 12.32 14.44 -4.32
N ALA A 313 11.89 15.44 -5.11
CA ALA A 313 11.89 16.84 -4.67
C ALA A 313 11.02 17.02 -3.41
N CYS A 314 9.85 16.40 -3.36
CA CYS A 314 8.98 16.39 -2.18
C CYS A 314 9.68 15.79 -0.95
N GLY A 315 10.42 14.68 -1.13
CA GLY A 315 11.21 14.07 -0.06
C GLY A 315 12.27 15.02 0.51
N PHE A 316 13.02 15.70 -0.36
CA PHE A 316 14.02 16.68 0.06
C PHE A 316 13.41 17.93 0.70
N ILE A 317 12.28 18.43 0.19
CA ILE A 317 11.56 19.56 0.79
C ILE A 317 11.17 19.24 2.24
N LEU A 318 10.63 18.04 2.48
CA LEU A 318 10.26 17.63 3.83
C LEU A 318 11.50 17.45 4.72
N GLU A 319 12.60 16.92 4.18
CA GLU A 319 13.86 16.80 4.92
C GLU A 319 14.41 18.17 5.34
N GLU A 320 14.46 19.14 4.42
CA GLU A 320 14.93 20.49 4.71
C GLU A 320 14.02 21.22 5.70
N HIS A 321 12.70 20.97 5.65
CA HIS A 321 11.78 21.48 6.66
C HIS A 321 12.06 20.91 8.05
N LEU A 322 12.24 19.59 8.17
CA LEU A 322 12.55 18.93 9.45
C LEU A 322 13.92 19.34 10.01
N LYS A 323 14.90 19.64 9.15
CA LYS A 323 16.20 20.14 9.61
C LYS A 323 16.11 21.46 10.36
N GLN A 324 15.13 22.31 10.05
CA GLN A 324 14.91 23.58 10.75
C GLN A 324 14.57 23.37 12.24
N SER A 325 13.95 22.24 12.59
CA SER A 325 13.69 21.81 13.97
C SER A 325 14.77 20.87 14.54
N GLY A 326 15.90 20.70 13.84
CA GLY A 326 16.99 19.81 14.25
C GLY A 326 16.68 18.31 14.07
N GLN A 327 15.68 17.98 13.25
CA GLN A 327 15.25 16.60 13.03
C GLN A 327 15.75 16.08 11.67
N SER A 328 16.04 14.78 11.61
CA SER A 328 16.32 14.06 10.37
C SER A 328 15.07 13.32 9.92
N LEU A 329 14.75 13.41 8.63
CA LEU A 329 13.60 12.72 8.04
C LEU A 329 13.65 11.20 8.29
N TYR A 330 14.82 10.59 8.13
CA TYR A 330 14.99 9.15 8.37
C TYR A 330 14.81 8.77 9.83
N GLU A 331 15.41 9.52 10.76
CA GLU A 331 15.30 9.18 12.18
C GLU A 331 13.86 9.40 12.68
N TYR A 332 13.18 10.42 12.17
CA TYR A 332 11.81 10.74 12.55
C TYR A 332 10.79 9.72 12.01
N TYR A 333 11.01 9.19 10.80
CA TYR A 333 10.11 8.23 10.13
C TYR A 333 10.75 6.86 9.88
N LYS A 334 11.68 6.43 10.74
CA LYS A 334 12.50 5.23 10.54
C LYS A 334 11.69 3.97 10.30
N GLU A 335 10.60 3.77 11.04
CA GLU A 335 9.72 2.59 10.92
C GLU A 335 9.21 2.41 9.48
N TYR A 336 8.95 3.51 8.77
CA TYR A 336 8.36 3.51 7.43
C TYR A 336 9.41 3.52 6.31
N LEU A 337 10.64 3.93 6.61
CA LEU A 337 11.67 4.19 5.61
C LEU A 337 12.87 3.25 5.65
N GLN A 338 12.99 2.39 6.68
CA GLN A 338 14.02 1.34 6.72
C GLN A 338 13.72 0.23 5.71
N GLU A 339 14.74 -0.42 5.15
CA GLU A 339 14.56 -1.60 4.31
C GLU A 339 13.98 -2.76 5.15
N VAL A 340 13.01 -3.49 4.61
CA VAL A 340 12.36 -4.61 5.32
C VAL A 340 12.21 -5.85 4.45
N VAL A 341 12.10 -5.71 3.12
CA VAL A 341 11.75 -6.79 2.19
C VAL A 341 12.95 -7.69 1.90
N PHE A 342 14.11 -7.09 1.67
CA PHE A 342 15.34 -7.79 1.26
C PHE A 342 16.35 -7.97 2.39
N GLU A 343 15.90 -7.84 3.64
CA GLU A 343 16.73 -8.13 4.81
C GLU A 343 17.14 -9.61 4.85
N PRO A 344 18.40 -9.96 5.18
CA PRO A 344 18.88 -11.35 5.21
C PRO A 344 18.03 -12.30 6.07
N GLU A 345 17.42 -11.77 7.12
CA GLU A 345 16.56 -12.54 8.01
C GLU A 345 15.15 -12.79 7.46
N SER A 346 14.73 -12.03 6.44
CA SER A 346 13.42 -12.18 5.81
C SER A 346 13.25 -13.55 5.16
N VAL A 347 12.02 -14.07 5.22
CA VAL A 347 11.64 -15.30 4.50
C VAL A 347 11.87 -15.13 2.99
N PHE A 348 11.62 -13.92 2.49
CA PHE A 348 11.80 -13.59 1.09
C PHE A 348 13.26 -13.73 0.64
N TYR A 349 14.20 -13.17 1.39
CA TYR A 349 15.63 -13.28 1.10
C TYR A 349 16.09 -14.75 1.12
N LYS A 350 15.75 -15.48 2.21
CA LYS A 350 16.18 -16.87 2.42
C LYS A 350 15.69 -17.83 1.33
N THR A 351 14.57 -17.52 0.68
CA THR A 351 13.99 -18.32 -0.40
C THR A 351 14.42 -17.85 -1.78
N SER A 352 14.45 -16.54 -2.02
CA SER A 352 14.67 -15.97 -3.35
C SER A 352 16.14 -15.97 -3.75
N VAL A 353 17.08 -15.66 -2.85
CA VAL A 353 18.49 -15.52 -3.23
C VAL A 353 19.11 -16.83 -3.72
N PRO A 354 18.97 -17.97 -3.01
CA PRO A 354 19.50 -19.24 -3.50
C PRO A 354 18.87 -19.68 -4.83
N HIS A 355 17.57 -19.41 -5.01
CA HIS A 355 16.88 -19.71 -6.26
C HIS A 355 17.44 -18.87 -7.42
N ASN A 356 17.63 -17.57 -7.22
CA ASN A 356 18.16 -16.68 -8.24
C ASN A 356 19.58 -17.04 -8.69
N GLU A 357 20.46 -17.41 -7.75
CA GLU A 357 21.80 -17.89 -8.09
C GLU A 357 21.73 -19.13 -9.01
N LYS A 358 20.88 -20.09 -8.68
CA LYS A 358 20.69 -21.30 -9.49
C LYS A 358 20.18 -20.97 -10.90
N VAL A 359 19.17 -20.10 -11.00
CA VAL A 359 18.62 -19.66 -12.28
C VAL A 359 19.68 -18.91 -13.11
N PHE A 360 20.45 -18.02 -12.49
CA PHE A 360 21.54 -17.32 -13.16
C PHE A 360 22.61 -18.28 -13.69
N MET A 361 23.06 -19.23 -12.87
CA MET A 361 24.05 -20.23 -13.29
C MET A 361 23.52 -21.13 -14.40
N TYR A 362 22.24 -21.51 -14.35
CA TYR A 362 21.58 -22.23 -15.43
C TYR A 362 21.58 -21.44 -16.75
N LEU A 363 21.18 -20.16 -16.69
CA LEU A 363 21.19 -19.26 -17.83
C LEU A 363 22.61 -19.11 -18.41
N ALA A 364 23.60 -18.86 -17.56
CA ALA A 364 24.99 -18.68 -17.95
C ALA A 364 25.59 -19.93 -18.61
N THR A 365 25.28 -21.12 -18.10
CA THR A 365 25.92 -22.36 -18.58
C THR A 365 25.18 -23.04 -19.73
N THR A 366 23.86 -22.90 -19.80
CA THR A 366 23.02 -23.67 -20.73
C THR A 366 22.44 -22.81 -21.85
N LYS A 367 22.07 -21.56 -21.54
CA LYS A 367 21.32 -20.72 -22.47
C LYS A 367 22.16 -19.63 -23.13
N PHE A 368 23.12 -19.07 -22.39
CA PHE A 368 24.00 -17.99 -22.84
C PHE A 368 25.49 -18.27 -22.55
N PRO A 369 26.02 -19.46 -22.88
CA PRO A 369 27.42 -19.80 -22.60
C PRO A 369 28.39 -18.81 -23.26
N ASP A 370 28.09 -18.34 -24.47
CA ASP A 370 28.95 -17.41 -25.20
C ASP A 370 29.05 -16.03 -24.53
N VAL A 371 27.97 -15.57 -23.86
CA VAL A 371 27.96 -14.29 -23.13
C VAL A 371 28.85 -14.38 -21.89
N CYS A 372 28.85 -15.54 -21.23
CA CYS A 372 29.54 -15.75 -19.96
C CYS A 372 30.92 -16.41 -20.10
N ALA A 373 31.37 -16.72 -21.32
CA ALA A 373 32.55 -17.55 -21.60
C ALA A 373 33.87 -17.02 -21.02
N LYS A 374 33.94 -15.73 -20.67
CA LYS A 374 35.13 -15.09 -20.11
C LYS A 374 35.48 -15.59 -18.70
N TYR A 375 34.51 -16.08 -17.95
CA TYR A 375 34.68 -16.53 -16.57
C TYR A 375 34.40 -18.02 -16.45
N SER A 376 35.18 -18.72 -15.63
CA SER A 376 34.82 -20.09 -15.24
C SER A 376 33.54 -20.07 -14.39
N GLY A 377 32.84 -21.20 -14.33
CA GLY A 377 31.60 -21.33 -13.55
C GLY A 377 31.78 -20.93 -12.08
N ASP A 378 32.89 -21.31 -11.45
CA ASP A 378 33.18 -20.98 -10.04
C ASP A 378 33.41 -19.48 -9.83
N ILE A 379 34.19 -18.83 -10.70
CA ILE A 379 34.47 -17.39 -10.62
C ILE A 379 33.19 -16.59 -10.87
N LEU A 380 32.39 -17.01 -11.86
CA LEU A 380 31.15 -16.35 -12.20
C LEU A 380 30.14 -16.45 -11.05
N LYS A 381 30.07 -17.61 -10.39
CA LYS A 381 29.24 -17.82 -9.20
C LYS A 381 29.66 -16.90 -8.05
N GLU A 382 30.96 -16.80 -7.76
CA GLU A 382 31.49 -15.90 -6.72
C GLU A 382 31.13 -14.43 -7.00
N LYS A 383 31.34 -13.97 -8.24
CA LYS A 383 31.01 -12.60 -8.66
C LYS A 383 29.51 -12.32 -8.56
N TYR A 384 28.66 -13.27 -8.97
CA TYR A 384 27.22 -13.13 -8.85
C TYR A 384 26.76 -13.05 -7.38
N ALA A 385 27.32 -13.90 -6.51
CA ALA A 385 27.06 -13.85 -5.07
C ALA A 385 27.49 -12.50 -4.46
N ASN A 386 28.63 -11.95 -4.88
CA ASN A 386 29.08 -10.63 -4.47
C ASN A 386 28.12 -9.52 -4.95
N GLY A 387 27.61 -9.62 -6.17
CA GLY A 387 26.59 -8.69 -6.69
C GLY A 387 25.30 -8.69 -5.87
N TRP A 388 24.80 -9.86 -5.46
CA TRP A 388 23.65 -9.97 -4.56
C TRP A 388 23.89 -9.38 -3.17
N ARG A 389 25.09 -9.62 -2.62
CA ARG A 389 25.50 -9.00 -1.35
C ARG A 389 25.44 -7.48 -1.47
N LEU A 390 26.04 -6.91 -2.52
CA LEU A 390 26.02 -5.47 -2.78
C LEU A 390 24.61 -4.93 -3.01
N PHE A 391 23.74 -5.65 -3.71
CA PHE A 391 22.33 -5.29 -3.86
C PHE A 391 21.68 -5.09 -2.48
N THR A 392 21.74 -6.10 -1.60
CA THR A 392 21.11 -5.96 -0.28
C THR A 392 21.75 -4.91 0.61
N GLU A 393 23.07 -4.69 0.51
CA GLU A 393 23.76 -3.64 1.25
C GLU A 393 23.36 -2.23 0.80
N LYS A 394 23.28 -2.00 -0.52
CA LYS A 394 23.13 -0.65 -1.10
C LYS A 394 21.69 -0.14 -1.17
N ILE A 395 20.67 -1.00 -1.08
CA ILE A 395 19.26 -0.57 -0.93
C ILE A 395 18.96 0.09 0.41
N ARG A 396 19.86 -0.04 1.39
CA ARG A 396 19.72 0.58 2.71
C ARG A 396 20.17 2.04 2.66
N LYS A 397 19.95 2.76 3.77
CA LYS A 397 20.49 4.10 3.98
C LYS A 397 22.01 4.08 3.73
N SER A 398 22.47 4.94 2.83
CA SER A 398 23.89 5.16 2.60
C SER A 398 24.48 6.07 3.67
N GLU A 399 25.67 5.75 4.16
CA GLU A 399 26.46 6.65 5.01
C GLU A 399 27.39 7.56 4.19
N THR A 400 27.47 7.35 2.87
CA THR A 400 28.38 8.08 1.97
C THR A 400 27.65 9.07 1.07
N PHE A 401 26.52 8.66 0.48
CA PHE A 401 25.79 9.46 -0.49
C PHE A 401 24.50 10.01 0.09
N LYS A 402 24.09 11.18 -0.39
CA LYS A 402 22.81 11.82 -0.07
C LYS A 402 21.67 10.83 -0.30
N ASN A 403 20.91 10.61 0.75
CA ASN A 403 19.71 9.80 0.72
C ASN A 403 18.48 10.69 0.55
N GLY A 404 17.43 10.13 -0.02
CA GLY A 404 16.09 10.70 -0.02
C GLY A 404 15.05 9.59 0.17
N ILE A 405 13.78 9.97 0.28
CA ILE A 405 12.70 8.98 0.20
C ILE A 405 12.64 8.49 -1.25
N CYS A 406 12.81 7.17 -1.43
CA CYS A 406 12.67 6.45 -2.69
C CYS A 406 11.43 5.56 -2.62
N HIS A 407 10.75 5.37 -3.75
CA HIS A 407 9.66 4.44 -3.97
C HIS A 407 10.12 3.00 -3.78
N GLY A 408 11.35 2.68 -4.24
CA GLY A 408 12.00 1.39 -4.04
C GLY A 408 11.45 0.24 -4.87
N ASP A 409 10.50 0.50 -5.77
CA ASP A 409 9.79 -0.54 -6.55
C ASP A 409 9.28 -0.04 -7.91
N LEU A 410 10.06 0.82 -8.57
CA LEU A 410 9.68 1.39 -9.85
C LEU A 410 9.88 0.40 -11.00
N HIS A 411 8.79 -0.19 -11.45
CA HIS A 411 8.68 -1.02 -12.65
C HIS A 411 7.34 -0.75 -13.32
N ILE A 412 7.16 -1.12 -14.60
CA ILE A 412 5.99 -0.74 -15.42
C ILE A 412 4.63 -0.94 -14.70
N GLY A 413 4.46 -2.06 -14.00
CA GLY A 413 3.22 -2.35 -13.25
C GLY A 413 2.84 -1.34 -12.16
N ASN A 414 3.79 -0.54 -11.66
CA ASN A 414 3.58 0.49 -10.63
C ASN A 414 3.51 1.91 -11.21
N LEU A 415 3.33 2.03 -12.54
CA LEU A 415 3.06 3.29 -13.21
C LEU A 415 1.75 3.19 -13.99
N LEU A 416 0.98 4.27 -13.93
CA LEU A 416 -0.18 4.50 -14.78
C LEU A 416 0.16 5.60 -15.79
N PHE A 417 -0.21 5.39 -17.04
CA PHE A 417 0.12 6.28 -18.14
C PHE A 417 -1.14 6.92 -18.69
N HIS A 418 -1.13 8.24 -18.86
CA HIS A 418 -2.24 8.91 -19.52
C HIS A 418 -2.31 8.45 -20.99
N SER A 419 -3.52 8.23 -21.52
CA SER A 419 -3.75 7.67 -22.87
C SER A 419 -3.05 8.40 -24.03
N LYS A 420 -2.65 9.67 -23.82
CA LYS A 420 -1.89 10.48 -24.79
C LYS A 420 -0.37 10.48 -24.57
N SER A 421 0.14 9.69 -23.62
CA SER A 421 1.54 9.68 -23.16
C SER A 421 2.06 11.04 -22.67
N GLU A 422 1.15 11.96 -22.31
CA GLU A 422 1.48 13.31 -21.83
C GLU A 422 1.78 13.35 -20.32
N ASN A 423 1.38 12.31 -19.58
CA ASN A 423 1.48 12.29 -18.12
C ASN A 423 1.59 10.86 -17.57
N THR A 424 2.16 10.74 -16.38
CA THR A 424 2.35 9.48 -15.65
C THR A 424 1.98 9.67 -14.18
N ALA A 425 1.42 8.64 -13.55
CA ALA A 425 1.22 8.58 -12.10
C ALA A 425 1.93 7.35 -11.54
N LEU A 426 2.58 7.53 -10.40
CA LEU A 426 3.22 6.48 -9.61
C LEU A 426 2.18 5.92 -8.62
N ILE A 427 2.16 4.61 -8.46
CA ILE A 427 1.26 3.89 -7.55
C ILE A 427 2.03 2.81 -6.79
N ASP A 428 1.42 2.29 -5.72
CA ASP A 428 1.98 1.19 -4.91
C ASP A 428 3.27 1.54 -4.16
N PHE A 429 3.16 2.44 -3.18
CA PHE A 429 4.27 2.92 -2.37
C PHE A 429 4.63 1.97 -1.20
N GLN A 430 4.42 0.66 -1.34
CA GLN A 430 4.64 -0.32 -0.27
C GLN A 430 6.12 -0.54 0.07
N ASN A 431 7.02 -0.19 -0.86
CA ASN A 431 8.45 -0.45 -0.75
C ASN A 431 9.30 0.79 -0.45
N LEU A 432 8.65 1.85 0.06
CA LEU A 432 9.33 3.09 0.44
C LEU A 432 10.60 2.80 1.25
N ARG A 433 11.68 3.48 0.90
CA ARG A 433 12.96 3.35 1.61
C ARG A 433 13.76 4.64 1.56
N TYR A 434 14.60 4.84 2.57
CA TYR A 434 15.53 5.96 2.61
C TYR A 434 16.91 5.52 2.11
N CYS A 435 17.21 5.83 0.86
CA CYS A 435 18.46 5.45 0.18
C CYS A 435 18.81 6.50 -0.88
N PRO A 436 19.95 6.39 -1.60
CA PRO A 436 20.28 7.33 -2.67
C PRO A 436 19.21 7.34 -3.79
N PRO A 437 18.66 8.51 -4.19
CA PRO A 437 17.61 8.61 -5.23
C PRO A 437 17.98 8.06 -6.61
N ALA A 438 19.29 7.88 -6.86
CA ALA A 438 19.79 7.12 -8.00
C ALA A 438 19.20 5.71 -8.11
N HIS A 439 18.80 5.10 -6.98
CA HIS A 439 18.16 3.80 -6.96
C HIS A 439 16.91 3.77 -7.84
N ASP A 440 15.95 4.65 -7.55
CA ASP A 440 14.64 4.68 -8.19
C ASP A 440 14.77 4.96 -9.68
N LEU A 441 15.62 5.94 -10.04
CA LEU A 441 15.89 6.28 -11.44
C LEU A 441 16.46 5.08 -12.20
N LEU A 442 17.52 4.45 -11.68
CA LEU A 442 18.17 3.35 -12.38
C LEU A 442 17.30 2.10 -12.41
N LEU A 443 16.61 1.77 -11.32
CA LEU A 443 15.67 0.65 -11.27
C LEU A 443 14.56 0.83 -12.32
N PHE A 444 13.96 2.02 -12.37
CA PHE A 444 12.96 2.36 -13.38
C PHE A 444 13.50 2.15 -14.79
N LEU A 445 14.67 2.72 -15.11
CA LEU A 445 15.27 2.61 -16.44
C LEU A 445 15.55 1.15 -16.81
N TYR A 446 16.16 0.36 -15.92
CA TYR A 446 16.45 -1.05 -16.18
C TYR A 446 15.20 -1.93 -16.31
N CYS A 447 14.14 -1.66 -15.54
CA CYS A 447 12.89 -2.44 -15.62
C CYS A 447 12.04 -2.11 -16.85
N THR A 448 12.12 -0.88 -17.35
CA THR A 448 11.16 -0.36 -18.34
C THR A 448 11.69 -0.27 -19.76
N THR A 449 12.97 -0.58 -19.98
CA THR A 449 13.64 -0.43 -21.28
C THR A 449 14.44 -1.67 -21.69
N LEU A 450 14.95 -1.65 -22.92
CA LEU A 450 15.91 -2.64 -23.43
C LEU A 450 17.33 -2.07 -23.33
N LYS A 451 18.34 -2.95 -23.30
CA LYS A 451 19.75 -2.54 -23.22
C LYS A 451 20.12 -1.55 -24.32
N GLU A 452 19.70 -1.78 -25.55
CA GLU A 452 20.03 -0.93 -26.70
C GLU A 452 19.41 0.48 -26.56
N THR A 453 18.25 0.58 -25.93
CA THR A 453 17.60 1.87 -25.60
C THR A 453 18.38 2.61 -24.52
N LEU A 454 18.86 1.89 -23.49
CA LEU A 454 19.69 2.48 -22.42
C LEU A 454 21.01 2.99 -22.96
N ASP A 455 21.70 2.19 -23.78
CA ASP A 455 22.96 2.56 -24.41
C ASP A 455 22.83 3.86 -25.23
N THR A 456 21.62 4.14 -25.74
CA THR A 456 21.31 5.36 -26.50
C THR A 456 20.95 6.56 -25.61
N TYR A 457 20.02 6.39 -24.65
CA TYR A 457 19.35 7.53 -23.99
C TYR A 457 19.65 7.67 -22.48
N GLN A 458 20.35 6.74 -21.85
CA GLN A 458 20.51 6.73 -20.38
C GLN A 458 21.14 8.01 -19.84
N ASN A 459 22.23 8.50 -20.46
CA ASN A 459 22.91 9.71 -20.01
C ASN A 459 22.02 10.95 -20.13
N GLU A 460 21.20 11.01 -21.18
CA GLU A 460 20.25 12.10 -21.39
C GLU A 460 19.14 12.08 -20.35
N LEU A 461 18.56 10.91 -20.06
CA LEU A 461 17.52 10.74 -19.05
C LEU A 461 18.04 11.03 -17.63
N ILE A 462 19.30 10.67 -17.32
CA ILE A 462 19.96 11.01 -16.05
C ILE A 462 20.13 12.53 -15.92
N ALA A 463 20.57 13.20 -16.99
CA ALA A 463 20.70 14.66 -16.99
C ALA A 463 19.33 15.34 -16.87
N TYR A 464 18.32 14.81 -17.56
CA TYR A 464 16.94 15.31 -17.51
C TYR A 464 16.34 15.17 -16.11
N TYR A 465 16.51 14.03 -15.46
CA TYR A 465 16.12 13.80 -14.07
C TYR A 465 16.68 14.89 -13.13
N HIS A 466 18.00 15.13 -13.19
CA HIS A 466 18.62 16.13 -12.32
C HIS A 466 18.11 17.55 -12.64
N SER A 467 17.86 17.86 -13.92
CA SER A 467 17.28 19.14 -14.34
C SER A 467 15.87 19.35 -13.78
N GLU A 468 14.99 18.36 -13.88
CA GLU A 468 13.62 18.47 -13.34
C GLU A 468 13.63 18.53 -11.80
N LEU A 469 14.48 17.74 -11.14
CA LEU A 469 14.67 17.82 -9.69
C LEU A 469 15.10 19.25 -9.26
N THR A 470 16.08 19.82 -9.96
CA THR A 470 16.56 21.21 -9.74
C THR A 470 15.42 22.20 -9.90
N LYS A 471 14.63 22.07 -10.97
CA LYS A 471 13.50 22.94 -11.28
C LYS A 471 12.42 22.86 -10.20
N HIS A 472 12.08 21.68 -9.71
CA HIS A 472 11.08 21.50 -8.65
C HIS A 472 11.55 22.07 -7.31
N LEU A 473 12.81 21.88 -6.93
CA LEU A 473 13.36 22.44 -5.69
C LEU A 473 13.44 23.98 -5.74
N ARG A 474 13.90 24.54 -6.88
CA ARG A 474 14.03 25.99 -7.06
C ARG A 474 12.71 26.74 -6.92
N LYS A 475 11.58 26.14 -7.31
CA LYS A 475 10.24 26.73 -7.10
C LYS A 475 9.96 27.07 -5.63
N PHE A 476 10.64 26.41 -4.69
CA PHE A 476 10.50 26.60 -3.25
C PHE A 476 11.76 27.18 -2.61
N ASN A 477 12.58 27.87 -3.40
CA ASN A 477 13.83 28.53 -2.97
C ASN A 477 14.85 27.57 -2.33
N LEU A 478 14.85 26.30 -2.75
CA LEU A 478 15.85 25.32 -2.38
C LEU A 478 16.85 25.14 -3.53
N GLU A 479 18.12 25.45 -3.28
CA GLU A 479 19.20 25.30 -4.25
C GLU A 479 19.75 23.86 -4.19
N ILE A 480 19.67 23.14 -5.31
CA ILE A 480 20.07 21.73 -5.38
C ILE A 480 21.57 21.54 -5.08
N GLU A 481 22.39 22.53 -5.39
CA GLU A 481 23.83 22.54 -5.14
C GLU A 481 24.19 22.46 -3.65
N ASN A 482 23.27 22.79 -2.75
CA ASN A 482 23.46 22.66 -1.30
C ASN A 482 22.87 21.35 -0.75
N ILE A 483 22.02 20.66 -1.51
CA ILE A 483 21.24 19.51 -1.05
C ILE A 483 21.75 18.21 -1.66
N PHE A 484 21.92 18.20 -2.98
CA PHE A 484 22.37 17.05 -3.76
C PHE A 484 23.15 17.52 -5.00
N PRO A 485 24.41 17.97 -4.83
CA PRO A 485 25.24 18.49 -5.92
C PRO A 485 25.36 17.52 -7.09
N LYS A 486 25.44 18.06 -8.32
CA LYS A 486 25.52 17.26 -9.55
C LYS A 486 26.64 16.20 -9.54
N GLU A 487 27.82 16.55 -9.02
CA GLU A 487 28.95 15.61 -8.92
C GLU A 487 28.63 14.45 -7.98
N GLU A 488 28.07 14.73 -6.80
CA GLU A 488 27.63 13.70 -5.85
C GLU A 488 26.52 12.82 -6.47
N PHE A 489 25.58 13.43 -7.19
CA PHE A 489 24.55 12.69 -7.92
C PHE A 489 25.16 11.72 -8.93
N HIS A 490 26.10 12.14 -9.77
CA HIS A 490 26.77 11.25 -10.72
C HIS A 490 27.53 10.12 -10.02
N GLN A 491 28.22 10.41 -8.91
CA GLN A 491 28.90 9.37 -8.13
C GLN A 491 27.89 8.37 -7.52
N SER A 492 26.73 8.84 -7.08
CA SER A 492 25.66 7.98 -6.57
C SER A 492 25.07 7.08 -7.67
N ILE A 493 25.01 7.53 -8.93
CA ILE A 493 24.61 6.72 -10.08
C ILE A 493 25.59 5.55 -10.27
N HIS A 494 26.89 5.83 -10.25
CA HIS A 494 27.91 4.78 -10.33
C HIS A 494 27.82 3.80 -9.14
N TYR A 495 27.60 4.32 -7.94
CA TYR A 495 27.45 3.51 -6.73
C TYR A 495 26.24 2.56 -6.81
N MET A 496 25.09 3.04 -7.30
CA MET A 496 23.84 2.27 -7.34
C MET A 496 23.68 1.35 -8.56
N LYS A 497 24.54 1.47 -9.58
CA LYS A 497 24.47 0.69 -10.84
C LYS A 497 24.35 -0.81 -10.61
N SER A 498 25.29 -1.41 -9.88
CA SER A 498 25.33 -2.88 -9.65
C SER A 498 24.05 -3.38 -8.97
N GLN A 499 23.64 -2.65 -7.94
CA GLN A 499 22.44 -2.88 -7.15
C GLN A 499 21.18 -2.91 -8.02
N CYS A 500 21.00 -1.89 -8.86
CA CYS A 500 19.78 -1.76 -9.66
C CYS A 500 19.72 -2.78 -10.81
N ILE A 501 20.86 -3.19 -11.38
CA ILE A 501 20.92 -4.27 -12.37
C ILE A 501 20.47 -5.60 -11.75
N PHE A 502 20.95 -5.94 -10.55
CA PHE A 502 20.55 -7.18 -9.87
C PHE A 502 19.07 -7.17 -9.48
N HIS A 503 18.57 -6.03 -8.98
CA HIS A 503 17.16 -5.85 -8.67
C HIS A 503 16.28 -6.02 -9.92
N ALA A 504 16.63 -5.34 -11.02
CA ALA A 504 15.88 -5.41 -12.25
C ALA A 504 15.96 -6.79 -12.91
N PHE A 505 17.11 -7.47 -12.88
CA PHE A 505 17.26 -8.85 -13.34
C PHE A 505 16.31 -9.77 -12.57
N PHE A 506 16.32 -9.69 -11.23
CA PHE A 506 15.42 -10.47 -10.38
C PHE A 506 13.95 -10.27 -10.76
N TYR A 507 13.53 -9.02 -10.97
CA TYR A 507 12.14 -8.72 -11.34
C TYR A 507 11.79 -9.25 -12.73
N ASN A 508 12.67 -9.07 -13.70
CA ASN A 508 12.38 -9.44 -15.09
C ASN A 508 12.34 -10.95 -15.31
N LEU A 509 12.95 -11.78 -14.44
CA LEU A 509 12.77 -13.24 -14.46
C LEU A 509 11.30 -13.64 -14.33
N VAL A 510 10.49 -12.89 -13.58
CA VAL A 510 9.05 -13.16 -13.41
C VAL A 510 8.20 -12.22 -14.25
N GLN A 511 8.54 -10.93 -14.29
CA GLN A 511 7.75 -9.92 -14.99
C GLN A 511 7.75 -10.10 -16.52
N MET A 512 8.78 -10.67 -17.12
CA MET A 512 8.79 -10.89 -18.57
C MET A 512 8.12 -12.19 -19.01
N ILE A 513 7.70 -13.05 -18.07
CA ILE A 513 6.92 -14.25 -18.39
C ILE A 513 5.61 -13.81 -19.06
N GLU A 514 5.15 -14.59 -20.05
CA GLU A 514 3.89 -14.35 -20.75
C GLU A 514 2.75 -14.14 -19.73
N PRO A 515 1.88 -13.11 -19.90
CA PRO A 515 0.91 -12.70 -18.88
C PRO A 515 0.02 -13.81 -18.32
N THR A 516 -0.44 -14.75 -19.16
CA THR A 516 -1.30 -15.87 -18.75
C THR A 516 -0.53 -16.86 -17.89
N LYS A 517 0.66 -17.28 -18.32
CA LYS A 517 1.58 -18.14 -17.55
C LYS A 517 1.99 -17.48 -16.22
N ARG A 518 2.29 -16.17 -16.25
CA ARG A 518 2.63 -15.39 -15.04
C ARG A 518 1.45 -15.33 -14.08
N LYS A 519 0.24 -15.09 -14.57
CA LYS A 519 -0.97 -15.07 -13.74
C LYS A 519 -1.22 -16.43 -13.09
N GLU A 520 -0.99 -17.52 -13.81
CA GLU A 520 -1.09 -18.88 -13.27
C GLU A 520 -0.01 -19.17 -12.22
N LEU A 521 1.23 -18.78 -12.48
CA LEU A 521 2.35 -18.88 -11.53
C LEU A 521 2.01 -18.18 -10.21
N LEU A 522 1.51 -16.94 -10.28
CA LEU A 522 1.20 -16.11 -9.12
C LEU A 522 -0.17 -16.43 -8.50
N LYS A 523 -0.93 -17.39 -9.06
CA LYS A 523 -2.28 -17.71 -8.62
C LYS A 523 -2.33 -18.31 -7.21
N ASN A 524 -1.34 -19.12 -6.84
CA ASN A 524 -1.32 -19.78 -5.53
C ASN A 524 0.11 -20.10 -5.06
N LYS A 525 0.22 -20.37 -3.76
CA LYS A 525 1.48 -20.70 -3.07
C LYS A 525 2.19 -21.91 -3.67
N GLU A 526 1.44 -22.97 -4.01
CA GLU A 526 2.03 -24.21 -4.50
C GLU A 526 2.74 -24.01 -5.84
N ASN A 527 2.15 -23.23 -6.74
CA ASN A 527 2.74 -22.89 -8.03
C ASN A 527 4.05 -22.10 -7.84
N PHE A 528 4.03 -21.06 -7.01
CA PHE A 528 5.22 -20.25 -6.75
C PHE A 528 6.32 -21.03 -6.00
N SER A 529 5.95 -21.90 -5.05
CA SER A 529 6.92 -22.76 -4.35
C SER A 529 7.53 -23.82 -5.27
N LYS A 530 6.76 -24.39 -6.21
CA LYS A 530 7.30 -25.29 -7.23
C LYS A 530 8.30 -24.56 -8.14
N TYR A 531 7.96 -23.33 -8.53
CA TYR A 531 8.84 -22.46 -9.30
C TYR A 531 10.16 -22.18 -8.58
N THR A 532 10.13 -21.85 -7.28
CA THR A 532 11.38 -21.56 -6.55
C THR A 532 12.21 -22.80 -6.20
N ALA A 533 11.62 -24.00 -6.23
CA ALA A 533 12.30 -25.25 -5.91
C ALA A 533 13.14 -25.83 -7.06
N ASP A 534 12.77 -25.57 -8.32
CA ASP A 534 13.45 -26.10 -9.52
C ASP A 534 14.43 -25.06 -10.11
N GLU A 535 15.69 -25.50 -10.28
CA GLU A 535 16.83 -24.69 -10.71
C GLU A 535 16.68 -24.10 -12.13
N SER A 536 15.83 -24.70 -12.96
CA SER A 536 15.60 -24.31 -14.36
C SER A 536 14.24 -23.66 -14.60
N SER A 537 13.24 -23.99 -13.76
CA SER A 537 11.83 -23.69 -14.01
C SER A 537 11.53 -22.21 -14.23
N GLY A 538 12.27 -21.31 -13.56
CA GLY A 538 12.04 -19.89 -13.69
C GLY A 538 12.39 -19.32 -15.05
N ALA A 539 13.56 -19.68 -15.55
CA ALA A 539 13.97 -19.32 -16.90
C ALA A 539 13.15 -20.05 -17.97
N GLU A 540 12.84 -21.34 -17.76
CA GLU A 540 12.11 -22.16 -18.73
C GLU A 540 10.68 -21.68 -18.96
N LEU A 541 9.98 -21.22 -17.93
CA LEU A 541 8.58 -20.79 -18.05
C LEU A 541 8.41 -19.62 -19.02
N GLY A 542 9.40 -18.71 -19.06
CA GLY A 542 9.47 -17.60 -20.02
C GLY A 542 10.19 -17.92 -21.33
N TRP A 543 10.90 -19.06 -21.42
CA TRP A 543 11.92 -19.27 -22.46
C TRP A 543 11.38 -19.30 -23.89
N GLU A 544 10.13 -19.69 -24.09
CA GLU A 544 9.49 -19.72 -25.41
C GLU A 544 9.30 -18.31 -26.01
N ASP A 545 9.22 -17.29 -25.17
CA ASP A 545 9.02 -15.90 -25.58
C ASP A 545 10.35 -15.24 -26.00
N GLU A 546 10.39 -14.72 -27.22
CA GLU A 546 11.56 -14.01 -27.74
C GLU A 546 11.86 -12.72 -26.96
N ALA A 547 10.82 -11.99 -26.54
CA ALA A 547 10.98 -10.79 -25.73
C ALA A 547 11.60 -11.12 -24.38
N TYR A 548 11.20 -12.23 -23.76
CA TYR A 548 11.82 -12.74 -22.54
C TYR A 548 13.32 -13.02 -22.75
N ARG A 549 13.65 -13.83 -23.76
CA ARG A 549 15.06 -14.18 -24.06
C ARG A 549 15.91 -12.94 -24.32
N ARG A 550 15.38 -11.97 -25.07
CA ARG A 550 16.07 -10.71 -25.37
C ARG A 550 16.37 -9.90 -24.12
N VAL A 551 15.37 -9.71 -23.26
CA VAL A 551 15.56 -8.96 -22.00
C VAL A 551 16.54 -9.66 -21.08
N ILE A 552 16.39 -10.97 -20.87
CA ILE A 552 17.30 -11.73 -20.01
C ILE A 552 18.72 -11.71 -20.56
N LYS A 553 18.92 -11.86 -21.87
CA LYS A 553 20.26 -11.74 -22.48
C LYS A 553 20.89 -10.39 -22.19
N GLY A 554 20.15 -9.29 -22.34
CA GLY A 554 20.65 -7.96 -22.02
C GLY A 554 21.10 -7.81 -20.56
N PHE A 555 20.38 -8.42 -19.61
CA PHE A 555 20.83 -8.47 -18.22
C PHE A 555 22.07 -9.34 -18.01
N MET A 556 22.20 -10.48 -18.70
CA MET A 556 23.41 -11.29 -18.64
C MET A 556 24.63 -10.47 -19.12
N GLU A 557 24.49 -9.74 -20.22
CA GLU A 557 25.52 -8.84 -20.74
C GLU A 557 25.88 -7.74 -19.72
N LEU A 558 24.87 -7.06 -19.14
CA LEU A 558 25.09 -6.05 -18.10
C LEU A 558 25.79 -6.59 -16.85
N ILE A 559 25.46 -7.81 -16.42
CA ILE A 559 26.13 -8.45 -15.27
C ILE A 559 27.59 -8.77 -15.59
N ILE A 560 27.89 -9.23 -16.81
CA ILE A 560 29.27 -9.46 -17.26
C ILE A 560 30.04 -8.13 -17.39
N GLU A 561 29.42 -7.05 -17.85
CA GLU A 561 30.01 -5.70 -17.83
C GLU A 561 30.38 -5.27 -16.40
N LEU A 562 29.52 -5.54 -15.39
CA LEU A 562 29.85 -5.28 -13.99
C LEU A 562 31.07 -6.09 -13.51
N CYS A 563 31.19 -7.34 -13.94
CA CYS A 563 32.33 -8.19 -13.62
C CYS A 563 33.63 -7.63 -14.22
N ASP A 564 33.55 -7.09 -15.43
CA ASP A 564 34.66 -6.54 -16.22
C ASP A 564 35.15 -5.20 -15.65
N ASP A 565 34.22 -4.34 -15.27
CA ASP A 565 34.47 -3.02 -14.69
C ASP A 565 34.96 -3.09 -13.23
N GLY A 566 34.98 -4.29 -12.63
CA GLY A 566 35.35 -4.49 -11.22
C GLY A 566 34.29 -4.00 -10.24
N HIS A 567 33.05 -3.84 -10.68
CA HIS A 567 31.92 -3.50 -9.81
C HIS A 567 31.47 -4.68 -8.95
N ILE A 568 31.65 -5.92 -9.42
CA ILE A 568 31.29 -7.17 -8.71
C ILE A 568 32.34 -8.27 -8.82
#